data_AF-A0A0H4JQR9-F1
#
_entry.id   AF-A0A0H4JQR9-F1
#
_cell.length_a   1.000
_cell.length_b   1.000
_cell.length_c   1.000
_cell.angle_alpha   90.00
_cell.angle_beta   90.00
_cell.angle_gamma   90.00
#
_symmetry.space_group_name_H-M   'P 1'
#
loop_
_entity.id
_entity.type
_entity.pdbx_description
1 polymer ?
#
loop_
_entity_poly.entity_id
_entity_poly.type
_entity_poly.pdbx_seq_one_letter_code
_entity_poly.pdbx_strand_id
1 'polypeptide(L)'
;MKCTKCQSSNKIKAGFARERQRYKCKDCGYFFSVEKKSDVKTLEQKRLALEMYLEGLGFRAIGRLLNISYGTVYQWVKKWGESVELPKNEVPIEIVELDEIHSYVQHKKTTVGAGLLLIDLEKGSSVLFVTNGTQKPS
;
A
#
# COMPACT_ATOMS: atom_id res chain seq x y z
N MET A 1 -23.76 12.73 23.16
CA MET A 1 -23.26 13.22 21.85
C MET A 1 -22.34 14.42 21.99
N LYS A 2 -21.04 14.24 21.76
CA LYS A 2 -20.06 15.34 21.63
C LYS A 2 -20.01 15.81 20.19
N CYS A 3 -19.66 17.07 19.95
CA CYS A 3 -19.46 17.56 18.60
C CYS A 3 -18.36 16.78 17.90
N THR A 4 -18.62 16.23 16.71
CA THR A 4 -17.61 15.47 15.95
C THR A 4 -16.44 16.31 15.45
N LYS A 5 -16.54 17.65 15.50
CA LYS A 5 -15.50 18.58 15.04
C LYS A 5 -14.61 19.08 16.17
N CYS A 6 -15.20 19.56 17.27
CA CYS A 6 -14.46 20.18 18.39
C CYS A 6 -14.57 19.41 19.72
N GLN A 7 -15.26 18.26 19.74
CA GLN A 7 -15.48 17.42 20.93
C GLN A 7 -16.24 18.08 22.10
N SER A 8 -16.75 19.31 21.93
CA SER A 8 -17.57 19.99 22.92
C SER A 8 -18.88 19.25 23.23
N SER A 9 -19.32 19.34 24.48
CA SER A 9 -20.64 18.88 24.97
C SER A 9 -21.76 19.89 24.69
N ASN A 10 -21.41 21.17 24.47
CA ASN A 10 -22.35 22.30 24.31
C ASN A 10 -23.04 22.25 22.95
N LYS A 11 -24.31 21.83 22.95
CA LYS A 11 -25.11 21.65 21.74
C LYS A 11 -26.58 22.01 21.97
N ILE A 12 -27.25 22.38 20.88
CA ILE A 12 -28.69 22.61 20.82
C ILE A 12 -29.32 21.69 19.77
N LYS A 13 -30.60 21.35 19.95
CA LYS A 13 -31.38 20.63 18.92
C LYS A 13 -31.58 21.57 17.72
N ALA A 14 -31.41 21.04 16.52
CA ALA A 14 -31.43 21.78 15.26
C ALA A 14 -32.22 21.03 14.18
N GLY A 15 -33.45 20.62 14.53
CA GLY A 15 -34.34 19.86 13.65
C GLY A 15 -33.94 18.39 13.47
N PHE A 16 -34.46 17.77 12.43
CA PHE A 16 -34.22 16.36 12.09
C PHE A 16 -33.57 16.23 10.71
N ALA A 17 -32.72 15.22 10.53
CA ALA A 17 -32.13 14.86 9.26
C ALA A 17 -32.17 13.33 9.12
N ARG A 18 -32.80 12.82 8.05
CA ARG A 18 -33.00 11.37 7.81
C ARG A 18 -33.58 10.67 9.05
N GLU A 19 -34.66 11.24 9.59
CA GLU A 19 -35.39 10.75 10.78
C GLU A 19 -34.57 10.74 12.09
N ARG A 20 -33.33 11.25 12.07
CA ARG A 20 -32.47 11.36 13.25
C ARG A 20 -32.41 12.80 13.72
N GLN A 21 -32.35 12.97 15.04
CA GLN A 21 -32.17 14.29 15.66
C GLN A 21 -30.85 14.92 15.18
N ARG A 22 -30.93 16.12 14.62
CA ARG A 22 -29.78 16.95 14.27
C ARG A 22 -29.49 17.90 15.43
N TYR A 23 -28.21 18.12 15.69
CA TYR A 23 -27.71 19.04 16.71
C TYR A 23 -26.79 20.09 16.09
N LYS A 24 -26.77 21.30 16.66
CA LYS A 24 -25.79 22.35 16.36
C LYS A 24 -24.88 22.54 17.58
N CYS A 25 -23.57 22.50 17.39
CA CYS A 25 -22.61 22.83 18.44
C CYS A 25 -22.61 24.34 18.69
N LYS A 26 -22.66 24.77 19.95
CA LYS A 26 -22.58 26.19 20.31
C LYS A 26 -21.16 26.76 20.14
N ASP A 27 -20.14 25.95 20.38
CA ASP A 27 -18.75 26.43 20.43
C ASP A 27 -18.14 26.57 19.02
N CYS A 28 -18.50 25.69 18.07
CA CYS A 28 -17.95 25.73 16.71
C CYS A 28 -19.00 25.90 15.59
N GLY A 29 -20.29 25.98 15.94
CA GLY A 29 -21.38 26.11 14.96
C GLY A 29 -21.66 24.88 14.09
N TYR A 30 -20.87 23.80 14.21
CA TYR A 30 -21.01 22.61 13.37
C TYR A 30 -22.31 21.86 13.64
N PHE A 31 -22.95 21.38 12.57
CA PHE A 31 -24.15 20.54 12.66
C PHE A 31 -23.79 19.07 12.55
N PHE A 32 -24.30 18.24 13.47
CA PHE A 32 -24.05 16.81 13.52
C PHE A 32 -25.29 16.07 14.00
N SER A 33 -25.50 14.85 13.49
CA SER A 33 -26.62 13.98 13.89
C SER A 33 -26.16 12.64 14.49
N VAL A 34 -24.85 12.39 14.48
CA VAL A 34 -24.23 11.16 14.99
C VAL A 34 -22.99 11.50 15.82
N GLU A 35 -22.68 10.62 16.77
CA GLU A 35 -21.59 10.79 17.74
C GLU A 35 -20.23 10.43 17.13
N LYS A 36 -20.25 9.38 16.30
CA LYS A 36 -19.19 9.01 15.37
C LYS A 36 -19.82 8.88 13.99
N LYS A 37 -19.17 9.43 12.96
CA LYS A 37 -19.49 9.02 11.59
C LYS A 37 -19.16 7.52 11.51
N SER A 38 -20.14 6.70 11.14
CA SER A 38 -19.99 5.24 11.01
C SER A 38 -18.85 4.83 10.08
N ASP A 39 -18.40 5.75 9.22
CA ASP A 39 -17.32 5.56 8.27
C ASP A 39 -15.91 5.72 8.85
N VAL A 40 -15.77 6.28 10.05
CA VAL A 40 -14.45 6.55 10.63
C VAL A 40 -13.94 5.28 11.31
N LYS A 41 -13.17 4.49 10.55
CA LYS A 41 -12.40 3.36 11.07
C LYS A 41 -11.37 3.86 12.09
N THR A 42 -11.13 3.07 13.14
CA THR A 42 -10.22 3.47 14.21
C THR A 42 -8.77 3.46 13.72
N LEU A 43 -7.89 4.22 14.40
CA LEU A 43 -6.46 4.19 14.10
C LEU A 43 -5.88 2.77 14.27
N GLU A 44 -6.35 2.04 15.28
CA GLU A 44 -5.94 0.65 15.52
C GLU A 44 -6.32 -0.28 14.37
N GLN A 45 -7.52 -0.15 13.80
CA GLN A 45 -7.92 -0.93 12.62
C GLN A 45 -7.02 -0.65 11.41
N LYS A 46 -6.57 0.60 11.26
CA LYS A 46 -5.66 0.97 10.19
C LYS A 46 -4.26 0.39 10.40
N ARG A 47 -3.74 0.41 11.63
CA ARG A 47 -2.44 -0.20 11.98
C ARG A 47 -2.45 -1.71 11.73
N LEU A 48 -3.47 -2.39 12.26
CA LEU A 48 -3.61 -3.83 12.10
C LEU A 48 -3.73 -4.23 10.62
N ALA A 49 -4.43 -3.44 9.79
CA ALA A 49 -4.51 -3.67 8.34
C ALA A 49 -3.15 -3.52 7.64
N LEU A 50 -2.28 -2.61 8.11
CA LEU A 50 -0.94 -2.43 7.57
C LEU A 50 -0.01 -3.57 7.99
N GLU A 51 -0.05 -3.98 9.25
CA GLU A 51 0.71 -5.14 9.76
C GLU A 51 0.37 -6.39 8.94
N MET A 52 -0.92 -6.71 8.77
CA MET A 52 -1.32 -7.84 7.94
C MET A 52 -0.83 -7.75 6.49
N TYR A 53 -0.74 -6.54 5.92
CA TYR A 53 -0.20 -6.37 4.57
C TYR A 53 1.31 -6.64 4.52
N LEU A 54 2.06 -6.20 5.53
CA LEU A 54 3.51 -6.47 5.65
C LEU A 54 3.80 -7.96 5.88
N GLU A 55 2.90 -8.68 6.57
CA GLU A 55 2.93 -10.15 6.71
C GLU A 55 2.53 -10.90 5.42
N GLY A 56 2.25 -10.18 4.32
CA GLY A 56 1.97 -10.77 3.00
C GLY A 56 0.50 -11.10 2.73
N LEU A 57 -0.45 -10.70 3.59
CA LEU A 57 -1.86 -10.91 3.30
C LEU A 57 -2.33 -10.01 2.16
N GLY A 58 -3.05 -10.59 1.20
CA GLY A 58 -3.66 -9.83 0.11
C GLY A 58 -4.81 -8.93 0.60
N PHE A 59 -5.02 -7.78 -0.06
CA PHE A 59 -6.04 -6.78 0.33
C PHE A 59 -7.45 -7.35 0.52
N ARG A 60 -7.83 -8.35 -0.27
CA ARG A 60 -9.14 -9.03 -0.16
C ARG A 60 -9.24 -9.87 1.11
N ALA A 61 -8.15 -10.54 1.52
CA ALA A 61 -8.11 -11.31 2.76
C ALA A 61 -8.23 -10.39 3.97
N ILE A 62 -7.45 -9.31 4.00
CA ILE A 62 -7.50 -8.28 5.04
C ILE A 62 -8.90 -7.65 5.13
N GLY A 63 -9.50 -7.32 3.99
CA GLY A 63 -10.86 -6.78 3.95
C GLY A 63 -11.91 -7.71 4.55
N ARG A 64 -11.81 -9.02 4.30
CA ARG A 64 -12.68 -10.03 4.92
C ARG A 64 -12.45 -10.15 6.43
N LEU A 65 -11.19 -10.18 6.87
CA LEU A 65 -10.83 -10.31 8.29
C LEU A 65 -11.30 -9.12 9.13
N LEU A 66 -11.16 -7.89 8.61
CA LEU A 66 -11.54 -6.66 9.32
C LEU A 66 -12.96 -6.19 9.05
N ASN A 67 -13.69 -6.86 8.14
CA ASN A 67 -14.99 -6.42 7.63
C ASN A 67 -14.95 -4.99 7.05
N ILE A 68 -13.93 -4.74 6.20
CA ILE A 68 -13.69 -3.45 5.52
C ILE A 68 -13.56 -3.72 4.02
N SER A 69 -13.94 -2.74 3.19
CA SER A 69 -13.73 -2.87 1.75
C SER A 69 -12.23 -3.01 1.42
N TYR A 70 -11.89 -3.91 0.49
CA TYR A 70 -10.50 -4.08 0.03
C TYR A 70 -9.93 -2.76 -0.54
N GLY A 71 -10.79 -1.91 -1.11
CA GLY A 71 -10.41 -0.60 -1.65
C GLY A 71 -9.96 0.37 -0.55
N THR A 72 -10.59 0.33 0.61
CA THR A 72 -10.16 1.11 1.79
C THR A 72 -8.78 0.66 2.27
N VAL A 73 -8.54 -0.66 2.33
CA VAL A 73 -7.22 -1.22 2.71
C VAL A 73 -6.15 -0.78 1.71
N TYR A 74 -6.43 -0.89 0.41
CA TYR A 74 -5.54 -0.43 -0.65
C TYR A 74 -5.19 1.06 -0.51
N GLN A 75 -6.18 1.93 -0.29
CA GLN A 75 -5.94 3.36 -0.10
C GLN A 75 -5.07 3.65 1.12
N TRP A 76 -5.20 2.87 2.20
CA TRP A 76 -4.36 3.03 3.39
C TRP A 76 -2.91 2.63 3.13
N VAL A 77 -2.69 1.49 2.47
CA VAL A 77 -1.37 1.00 2.10
C VAL A 77 -0.69 1.98 1.15
N LYS A 78 -1.39 2.44 0.11
CA LYS A 78 -0.88 3.44 -0.83
C LYS A 78 -0.44 4.72 -0.12
N LYS A 79 -1.32 5.28 0.72
CA LYS A 79 -1.03 6.51 1.48
C LYS A 79 0.15 6.33 2.44
N TRP A 80 0.29 5.13 3.03
CA TRP A 80 1.42 4.83 3.91
C TRP A 80 2.72 4.74 3.10
N GLY A 81 2.72 4.02 1.97
CA GLY A 81 3.88 3.92 1.09
C GLY A 81 4.36 5.26 0.55
N GLU A 82 3.45 6.20 0.24
CA GLU A 82 3.79 7.57 -0.15
C GLU A 82 4.40 8.40 0.99
N SER A 83 4.12 8.05 2.25
CA SER A 83 4.60 8.79 3.43
C SER A 83 5.91 8.27 4.02
N VAL A 84 6.37 7.09 3.59
CA VAL A 84 7.59 6.47 4.09
C VAL A 84 8.76 6.92 3.24
N GLU A 85 9.73 7.58 3.87
CA GLU A 85 11.04 7.78 3.26
C GLU A 85 11.84 6.48 3.43
N LEU A 86 12.23 5.88 2.32
CA LEU A 86 13.09 4.70 2.35
C LEU A 86 14.50 5.12 2.82
N PRO A 87 15.18 4.29 3.63
CA PRO A 87 16.56 4.56 4.01
C PRO A 87 17.42 4.70 2.75
N LYS A 88 18.07 5.86 2.62
CA LYS A 88 19.03 6.12 1.55
C LYS A 88 20.38 5.61 2.01
N ASN A 89 21.00 4.76 1.20
CA ASN A 89 22.36 4.32 1.47
C ASN A 89 23.30 5.48 1.09
N GLU A 90 24.07 5.98 2.05
CA GLU A 90 25.04 7.07 1.84
C GLU A 90 26.35 6.58 1.24
N VAL A 91 26.59 5.26 1.30
CA VAL A 91 27.80 4.61 0.78
C VAL A 91 27.50 4.00 -0.59
N PRO A 92 28.38 4.17 -1.60
CA PRO A 92 28.22 3.51 -2.89
C PRO A 92 28.27 1.99 -2.70
N ILE A 93 27.22 1.31 -3.13
CA ILE A 93 27.11 -0.14 -3.04
C ILE A 93 27.80 -0.74 -4.26
N GLU A 94 28.84 -1.55 -4.04
CA GLU A 94 29.67 -2.10 -5.12
C GLU A 94 29.06 -3.35 -5.75
N ILE A 95 28.28 -4.13 -4.98
CA ILE A 95 27.60 -5.37 -5.43
C ILE A 95 26.27 -5.50 -4.68
N VAL A 96 25.15 -5.68 -5.39
CA VAL A 96 23.84 -6.04 -4.82
C VAL A 96 23.38 -7.36 -5.46
N GLU A 97 23.20 -8.40 -4.65
CA GLU A 97 22.61 -9.66 -5.10
C GLU A 97 21.08 -9.55 -5.06
N LEU A 98 20.44 -9.61 -6.23
CA LEU A 98 18.97 -9.62 -6.40
C LEU A 98 18.49 -11.05 -6.70
N ASP A 99 18.70 -12.03 -5.82
CA ASP A 99 18.26 -13.41 -6.12
C ASP A 99 16.74 -13.61 -5.93
N GLU A 100 16.12 -12.90 -4.98
CA GLU A 100 14.69 -13.06 -4.64
C GLU A 100 13.73 -12.31 -5.57
N ILE A 101 14.14 -11.17 -6.14
CA ILE A 101 13.28 -10.33 -6.99
C ILE A 101 13.00 -11.00 -8.34
N HIS A 102 13.98 -11.74 -8.87
CA HIS A 102 13.86 -12.39 -10.18
C HIS A 102 12.79 -13.51 -10.19
N SER A 103 12.61 -14.21 -9.08
CA SER A 103 11.61 -15.28 -8.96
C SER A 103 10.17 -14.75 -8.93
N TYR A 104 9.95 -13.55 -8.38
CA TYR A 104 8.61 -12.97 -8.23
C TYR A 104 8.09 -12.32 -9.52
N VAL A 105 8.97 -11.74 -10.34
CA VAL A 105 8.60 -11.00 -11.56
C VAL A 105 8.27 -11.93 -12.75
N GLN A 106 8.60 -13.23 -12.68
CA GLN A 106 8.43 -14.18 -13.78
C GLN A 106 6.98 -14.57 -14.14
N HIS A 107 5.96 -14.10 -13.44
CA HIS A 107 4.55 -14.37 -13.81
C HIS A 107 3.97 -13.33 -14.79
N LYS A 108 4.57 -13.21 -15.98
CA LYS A 108 3.86 -12.71 -17.16
C LYS A 108 3.79 -13.81 -18.22
N LYS A 109 2.57 -14.30 -18.45
CA LYS A 109 2.20 -15.23 -19.52
C LYS A 109 2.38 -14.56 -20.88
N THR A 110 3.58 -14.63 -21.44
CA THR A 110 3.82 -14.38 -22.86
C THR A 110 4.64 -15.55 -23.37
N THR A 111 4.03 -16.35 -24.26
CA THR A 111 4.53 -17.60 -24.84
C THR A 111 5.70 -17.42 -25.82
N VAL A 112 6.34 -16.26 -25.82
CA VAL A 112 7.47 -15.94 -26.70
C VAL A 112 8.46 -15.13 -25.88
N GLY A 113 9.58 -15.77 -25.52
CA GLY A 113 10.67 -15.13 -24.80
C GLY A 113 11.42 -14.18 -25.73
N ALA A 114 11.24 -12.88 -25.54
CA ALA A 114 12.20 -11.88 -26.00
C ALA A 114 13.06 -11.50 -24.80
N GLY A 115 14.26 -12.06 -24.71
CA GLY A 115 15.27 -11.63 -23.74
C GLY A 115 15.80 -10.26 -24.15
N LEU A 116 15.50 -9.22 -23.38
CA LEU A 116 16.11 -7.91 -23.58
C LEU A 116 17.50 -7.92 -22.93
N LEU A 117 18.54 -8.06 -23.74
CA LEU A 117 19.92 -7.84 -23.31
C LEU A 117 20.13 -6.35 -23.03
N LEU A 118 20.07 -5.96 -21.76
CA LEU A 118 20.53 -4.65 -21.30
C LEU A 118 22.05 -4.71 -21.14
N ILE A 119 22.76 -4.47 -22.24
CA ILE A 119 24.20 -4.20 -22.22
C ILE A 119 24.35 -2.69 -22.35
N ASP A 120 24.90 -2.05 -21.32
CA ASP A 120 25.35 -0.67 -21.37
C ASP A 120 26.49 -0.55 -22.40
N LEU A 121 26.35 0.36 -23.35
CA LEU A 121 27.25 0.52 -24.50
C LEU A 121 28.25 1.67 -24.28
N GLU A 122 28.60 2.02 -23.04
CA GLU A 122 29.51 3.14 -22.79
C GLU A 122 31.01 2.77 -22.80
N LYS A 123 31.37 1.48 -22.69
CA LYS A 123 32.78 1.06 -22.78
C LYS A 123 32.91 -0.20 -23.63
N GLY A 124 32.99 -0.01 -24.94
CA GLY A 124 33.06 -1.07 -25.95
C GLY A 124 34.21 -2.07 -25.78
N SER A 125 34.04 -3.06 -24.91
CA SER A 125 34.79 -4.31 -24.96
C SER A 125 33.85 -5.49 -24.73
N SER A 126 33.53 -6.17 -25.83
CA SER A 126 32.82 -7.46 -25.83
C SER A 126 33.84 -8.55 -26.13
N VAL A 127 34.47 -9.13 -25.12
CA VAL A 127 35.28 -10.35 -25.34
C VAL A 127 34.52 -11.53 -24.77
N LEU A 128 33.80 -12.22 -25.67
CA LEU A 128 33.21 -13.53 -25.43
C LEU A 128 34.23 -14.59 -25.85
N PHE A 129 34.77 -15.35 -24.89
CA PHE A 129 35.45 -16.60 -25.21
C PHE A 129 34.41 -17.72 -25.25
N VAL A 130 34.07 -18.16 -26.46
CA VAL A 130 33.30 -19.40 -26.68
C VAL A 130 34.31 -20.52 -26.86
N THR A 131 34.49 -21.37 -25.84
CA THR A 131 35.18 -22.65 -26.03
C THR A 131 34.18 -23.68 -26.54
N ASN A 132 34.43 -24.23 -27.74
CA ASN A 132 33.65 -25.34 -28.25
C ASN A 132 33.95 -26.59 -27.43
N GLY A 133 33.01 -27.01 -26.58
CA GLY A 133 33.03 -28.32 -25.95
C GLY A 133 32.90 -29.41 -27.02
N THR A 134 33.95 -30.18 -27.23
CA THR A 134 33.93 -31.36 -28.09
C THR A 134 33.10 -32.46 -27.40
N GLN A 135 31.94 -32.81 -27.96
CA GLN A 135 31.28 -34.07 -27.62
C GLN A 135 31.84 -35.17 -28.52
N LYS A 136 32.44 -36.20 -27.89
CA LYS A 136 32.92 -37.43 -28.53
C LYS A 136 31.74 -38.25 -29.07
N PRO A 137 31.92 -38.98 -30.19
CA PRO A 137 30.88 -39.83 -30.76
C PRO A 137 30.82 -41.20 -30.06
N SER A 138 29.62 -41.75 -29.93
CA SER A 138 29.31 -43.18 -29.83
C SER A 138 27.93 -43.43 -30.42
#